data_AF-A0AA90SP92-F1
#
_entry.id   AF-A0AA90SP92-F1
#
_cell.length_a   1.000
_cell.length_b   1.000
_cell.length_c   1.000
_cell.angle_alpha   90.00
_cell.angle_beta   90.00
_cell.angle_gamma   90.00
#
_symmetry.space_group_name_H-M   'P 1'
#
loop_
_entity.id
_entity.type
_entity.pdbx_description
1 polymer ?
#
loop_
_entity_poly.entity_id
_entity_poly.type
_entity_poly.pdbx_seq_one_letter_code
_entity_poly.pdbx_strand_id
1 'polypeptide(L)'
;MHSKNKVSGVPLYIAARRTLKGLLIVVATKKPGSIIDDYSKRWSIETMFGNLKSRGFDLESTHMTKLDRMDKLMGLLTIAVVWSC
;
A
#
# COMPACT_ATOMS: atom_id res chain seq x y z
N MET A 1 19.71 -11.71 0.48
CA MET A 1 19.83 -13.18 0.37
C MET A 1 18.45 -13.72 0.01
N HIS A 2 18.23 -14.11 -1.25
CA HIS A 2 16.91 -14.54 -1.75
C HIS A 2 16.87 -16.07 -1.77
N SER A 3 16.32 -16.70 -0.73
CA SER A 3 16.15 -18.16 -0.70
C SER A 3 14.73 -18.53 -1.09
N LYS A 4 14.61 -19.49 -2.03
CA LYS A 4 13.33 -20.08 -2.41
C LYS A 4 13.07 -21.23 -1.44
N ASN A 5 12.18 -21.00 -0.47
CA ASN A 5 11.90 -21.95 0.60
C ASN A 5 10.54 -22.60 0.37
N LYS A 6 10.42 -23.90 0.66
CA LYS A 6 9.12 -24.56 0.70
C LYS A 6 8.46 -24.23 2.04
N VAL A 7 7.34 -23.53 2.01
CA VAL A 7 6.47 -23.31 3.19
C VAL A 7 5.24 -24.18 2.99
N SER A 8 5.00 -25.12 3.90
CA SER A 8 3.87 -26.06 3.83
C SER A 8 3.70 -26.76 2.46
N GLY A 9 4.82 -27.12 1.82
CA GLY A 9 4.82 -27.78 0.50
C GLY A 9 4.76 -26.85 -0.71
N VAL A 10 4.46 -25.56 -0.53
CA VAL A 10 4.38 -24.57 -1.62
C VAL A 10 5.72 -23.82 -1.75
N PRO A 11 6.30 -23.71 -2.95
CA PRO A 11 7.53 -22.94 -3.17
C PRO A 11 7.24 -21.44 -3.10
N LEU A 12 7.77 -20.78 -2.08
CA LEU A 12 7.61 -19.33 -1.87
C LEU A 12 8.98 -18.65 -1.76
N TYR A 13 8.99 -17.36 -2.06
CA TYR A 13 10.13 -16.49 -1.83
C TYR A 13 9.93 -15.78 -0.50
N ILE A 14 10.93 -15.85 0.37
CA ILE A 14 10.87 -15.23 1.70
C ILE A 14 12.03 -14.27 1.84
N ALA A 15 11.75 -13.05 2.28
CA ALA A 15 12.74 -12.09 2.74
C ALA A 15 12.46 -11.73 4.20
N ALA A 16 13.52 -11.60 4.98
CA ALA A 16 13.45 -11.07 6.33
C ALA A 16 14.40 -9.89 6.48
N ARG A 17 13.97 -8.84 7.16
CA ARG A 17 14.77 -7.67 7.51
C ARG A 17 14.54 -7.32 8.97
N ARG A 18 15.62 -7.11 9.72
CA ARG A 18 15.52 -6.58 11.08
C ARG A 18 15.35 -5.05 10.99
N THR A 19 14.29 -4.55 11.60
CA THR A 19 13.93 -3.14 11.68
C THR A 19 13.99 -2.69 13.14
N LEU A 20 14.03 -1.38 13.40
CA LEU A 20 13.97 -0.80 14.75
C LEU A 20 12.72 -1.24 15.55
N LYS A 21 11.63 -1.58 14.86
CA LYS A 21 10.36 -2.06 15.44
C LYS A 21 10.27 -3.59 15.59
N GLY A 22 11.31 -4.34 15.22
CA GLY A 22 11.32 -5.80 15.26
C GLY A 22 11.64 -6.46 13.90
N LEU A 23 11.28 -7.73 13.77
CA LEU A 23 11.56 -8.53 12.56
C LEU A 23 10.44 -8.33 11.53
N LEU A 24 10.79 -7.83 10.34
CA LEU A 24 9.91 -7.78 9.17
C LEU A 24 10.12 -9.05 8.34
N ILE A 25 9.05 -9.81 8.08
CA ILE A 25 9.04 -10.98 7.21
C ILE A 25 8.09 -10.71 6.05
N VAL A 26 8.59 -10.86 4.82
CA VAL A 26 7.82 -10.69 3.59
C VAL A 26 7.83 -12.01 2.81
N VAL A 27 6.64 -12.46 2.40
CA VAL A 27 6.44 -13.68 1.63
C VAL A 27 5.85 -13.33 0.28
N ALA A 28 6.46 -13.84 -0.80
CA ALA A 28 6.05 -13.58 -2.17
C ALA A 28 5.91 -14.89 -2.96
N THR A 29 4.87 -14.99 -3.77
CA THR A 29 4.60 -16.14 -4.66
C THR A 29 5.32 -16.01 -6.00
N LYS A 30 5.45 -14.79 -6.51
CA LYS A 30 6.21 -14.46 -7.73
C LYS A 30 7.65 -14.09 -7.36
N LYS A 31 8.63 -14.40 -8.22
CA LYS A 31 10.04 -14.03 -8.01
C LYS A 31 10.22 -12.52 -8.17
N PRO A 32 10.46 -11.76 -7.09
CA PRO A 32 10.64 -10.31 -7.20
C PRO A 32 12.11 -10.02 -7.53
N GLY A 33 12.40 -8.89 -8.18
CA GLY A 33 13.78 -8.42 -8.32
C GLY A 33 14.37 -8.10 -6.95
N SER A 34 13.63 -7.35 -6.14
CA SER A 34 13.92 -7.08 -4.72
C SER A 34 12.62 -7.16 -3.91
N ILE A 35 12.44 -8.25 -3.17
CA ILE A 35 11.20 -8.52 -2.39
C ILE A 35 10.88 -7.37 -1.43
N ILE A 36 11.91 -6.83 -0.79
CA ILE A 36 11.78 -5.78 0.23
C ILE A 36 11.44 -4.44 -0.44
N ASP A 37 12.04 -4.13 -1.59
CA ASP A 37 11.77 -2.89 -2.33
C ASP A 37 10.35 -2.88 -2.89
N ASP A 38 9.92 -3.99 -3.51
CA ASP A 38 8.54 -4.14 -3.98
C ASP A 38 7.54 -4.05 -2.82
N TYR A 39 7.85 -4.64 -1.67
CA TYR A 39 7.00 -4.49 -0.48
C TYR A 39 6.96 -3.05 0.04
N SER A 40 8.06 -2.29 -0.09
CA SER A 40 8.13 -0.88 0.32
C SER A 40 7.11 -0.01 -0.42
N LYS A 41 6.79 -0.33 -1.69
CA LYS A 41 5.79 0.39 -2.49
C LYS A 41 4.38 0.34 -1.89
N ARG A 42 4.09 -0.64 -1.02
CA ARG A 42 2.81 -0.73 -0.29
C ARG A 42 2.52 0.54 0.54
N TRP A 43 3.56 1.21 1.05
CA TRP A 43 3.42 2.43 1.83
C TRP A 43 2.74 3.58 1.06
N SER A 44 2.81 3.56 -0.27
CA SER A 44 2.14 4.56 -1.12
C SER A 44 0.64 4.61 -0.87
N ILE A 45 0.01 3.43 -0.70
CA ILE A 45 -1.44 3.34 -0.44
C ILE A 45 -1.80 3.88 0.95
N GLU A 46 -0.97 3.64 1.96
CA GLU A 46 -1.18 4.20 3.31
C GLU A 46 -1.06 5.72 3.30
N THR A 47 -0.08 6.25 2.55
CA THR A 47 0.08 7.70 2.37
C THR A 47 -1.10 8.31 1.62
N MET A 48 -1.56 7.66 0.55
CA MET A 48 -2.76 8.07 -0.20
C MET A 48 -3.96 8.17 0.74
N PHE A 49 -4.34 7.09 1.43
CA PHE A 49 -5.49 7.11 2.34
C PHE A 49 -5.32 8.10 3.50
N GLY A 50 -4.10 8.27 4.02
CA GLY A 50 -3.81 9.27 5.05
C GLY A 50 -4.09 10.70 4.57
N ASN A 51 -3.66 11.03 3.35
CA ASN A 51 -3.90 12.33 2.73
C ASN A 51 -5.39 12.56 2.45
N LEU A 52 -6.14 11.52 2.09
CA LEU A 52 -7.57 11.66 1.81
C LEU A 52 -8.42 11.85 3.08
N LYS A 53 -8.08 11.16 4.17
CA LYS A 53 -8.91 11.19 5.38
C LYS A 53 -8.67 12.38 6.29
N SER A 54 -7.41 12.64 6.66
CA SER A 54 -7.13 13.53 7.79
C SER A 54 -5.89 14.40 7.62
N ARG A 55 -4.97 14.03 6.70
CA ARG A 55 -3.66 14.68 6.56
C ARG A 55 -3.58 15.66 5.39
N GLY A 56 -4.66 15.82 4.61
CA GLY A 56 -4.68 16.63 3.40
C GLY A 56 -6.08 17.12 3.00
N PHE A 57 -6.83 16.28 2.29
CA PHE A 57 -8.15 16.63 1.74
C PHE A 57 -9.25 16.69 2.79
N ASP A 58 -9.05 15.96 3.90
CA ASP A 58 -9.94 15.95 5.07
C ASP A 58 -11.40 15.67 4.72
N LEU A 59 -11.66 14.53 4.07
CA LEU A 59 -12.99 14.13 3.61
C LEU A 59 -14.03 14.16 4.75
N GLU A 60 -13.61 13.93 5.99
CA GLU A 60 -14.49 13.93 7.16
C GLU A 60 -15.03 15.33 7.53
N SER A 61 -14.27 16.43 7.32
CA SER A 61 -14.79 17.79 7.59
C SER A 61 -15.61 18.41 6.46
N THR A 62 -15.61 17.82 5.26
CA THR A 62 -16.40 18.35 4.13
C THR A 62 -17.91 18.27 4.35
N HIS A 63 -18.38 17.57 5.41
CA HIS A 63 -19.79 17.38 5.78
C HIS A 63 -20.70 16.92 4.60
N MET A 64 -20.11 16.37 3.53
CA MET A 64 -20.88 15.94 2.37
C MET A 64 -21.79 14.78 2.78
N THR A 65 -23.10 15.00 2.84
CA THR A 65 -24.08 13.97 3.24
C THR A 65 -24.67 13.24 2.02
N LYS A 66 -24.45 13.76 0.80
CA LYS A 66 -25.01 13.21 -0.43
C LYS A 66 -24.02 12.26 -1.11
N LEU A 67 -24.41 10.98 -1.23
CA LEU A 67 -23.61 9.92 -1.85
C LEU A 67 -23.19 10.22 -3.30
N ASP A 68 -24.07 10.80 -4.12
CA ASP A 68 -23.77 11.19 -5.51
C ASP A 68 -22.58 12.17 -5.62
N ARG A 69 -22.42 13.06 -4.64
CA ARG A 69 -21.30 14.02 -4.62
C ARG A 69 -20.01 13.37 -4.17
N MET A 70 -20.08 12.41 -3.25
CA MET A 70 -18.90 11.63 -2.84
C MET A 70 -18.35 10.80 -4.00
N ASP A 71 -19.23 10.18 -4.80
CA ASP A 71 -18.82 9.39 -5.97
C ASP A 71 -18.01 10.24 -6.97
N LYS A 72 -18.55 11.41 -7.34
CA LYS A 72 -17.88 12.36 -8.23
C LYS A 72 -16.54 12.85 -7.66
N LEU A 73 -16.51 13.13 -6.36
CA LEU A 73 -15.29 13.56 -5.68
C LEU A 73 -14.22 12.47 -5.69
N MET A 74 -14.58 11.23 -5.38
CA MET A 74 -13.67 10.08 -5.42
C MET A 74 -13.14 9.83 -6.84
N GLY A 75 -13.97 10.03 -7.87
CA GLY A 75 -13.55 9.98 -9.27
C GLY A 75 -12.48 11.04 -9.58
N LEU A 76 -12.73 12.30 -9.23
CA LEU A 76 -11.78 13.40 -9.44
C LEU A 76 -10.46 13.17 -8.69
N LEU A 77 -10.55 12.71 -7.44
CA LEU A 77 -9.42 12.43 -6.57
C LEU A 77 -8.57 11.28 -7.10
N THR A 78 -9.20 10.26 -7.69
CA THR A 78 -8.51 9.14 -8.35
C THR A 78 -7.70 9.65 -9.55
N ILE A 79 -8.27 10.57 -10.36
CA ILE A 79 -7.57 11.20 -11.49
C ILE A 79 -6.40 12.07 -10.99
N ALA A 80 -6.60 12.83 -9.90
CA ALA A 80 -5.53 13.64 -9.33
C ALA A 80 -4.37 12.79 -8.78
N VAL A 81 -4.68 11.66 -8.13
CA VAL A 81 -3.67 10.74 -7.58
C VAL A 81 -2.90 10.03 -8.69
N VAL A 82 -3.58 9.55 -9.76
CA VAL A 82 -2.86 8.89 -10.87
C VAL A 82 -1.93 9.86 -11.60
N TRP A 83 -2.28 11.15 -11.65
CA TRP A 83 -1.44 12.17 -12.28
C TRP A 83 -0.26 12.62 -11.40
N SER A 84 -0.38 12.51 -10.09
CA SER A 84 0.65 12.94 -9.14
C SER A 84 1.66 11.84 -8.79
N CYS A 85 1.41 10.59 -9.18
CA CYS A 85 2.27 9.43 -8.92
C CYS A 85 3.30 9.21 -10.04
#